data_AF-A0A1V9VWM4-F1
#
_entry.id   AF-A0A1V9VWM4-F1
#
_cell.length_a   1.000
_cell.length_b   1.000
_cell.length_c   1.000
_cell.angle_alpha   90.00
_cell.angle_beta   90.00
_cell.angle_gamma   90.00
#
_symmetry.space_group_name_H-M   'P 1'
#
loop_
_entity.id
_entity.type
_entity.pdbx_description
1 polymer ?
#
loop_
_entity_poly.entity_id
_entity_poly.type
_entity_poly.pdbx_seq_one_letter_code
_entity_poly.pdbx_strand_id
1 'polypeptide(L)'
;MSEGTNIFIFALIFGVHYFLSRRTSVYSGAIIPVAYLVYCGWIFITHQTDHLITTVLLMLLGLALFILEWENGREAFKKNRKNELQRMKIHDI
;
A
#
# COMPACT_ATOMS: atom_id res chain seq x y z
N MET A 1 10.55 20.51 19.10
CA MET A 1 10.59 19.84 17.77
C MET A 1 9.70 20.66 16.86
N SER A 2 10.23 21.39 15.87
CA SER A 2 9.39 22.28 15.03
C SER A 2 8.62 21.47 13.98
N GLU A 3 7.41 21.90 13.67
CA GLU A 3 6.49 21.23 12.75
C GLU A 3 7.10 21.04 11.34
N GLY A 4 7.98 21.95 10.93
CA GLY A 4 8.69 21.89 9.64
C GLY A 4 9.64 20.69 9.48
N THR A 5 10.24 20.21 10.57
CA THR A 5 11.16 19.06 10.53
C THR A 5 10.41 17.75 10.24
N ASN A 6 9.17 17.63 10.73
CA ASN A 6 8.35 16.45 10.50
C ASN A 6 7.90 16.34 9.03
N ILE A 7 7.57 17.46 8.39
CA ILE A 7 7.15 17.52 6.98
C ILE A 7 8.29 17.06 6.07
N PHE A 8 9.53 17.47 6.37
CA PHE A 8 10.71 17.10 5.58
C PHE A 8 11.02 15.60 5.67
N ILE A 9 10.89 15.02 6.86
CA ILE A 9 11.06 13.57 7.07
C ILE A 9 9.97 12.78 6.35
N PHE A 10 8.72 13.23 6.43
CA PHE A 10 7.61 12.61 5.70
C PHE A 10 7.82 12.64 4.18
N ALA A 11 8.21 13.79 3.63
CA ALA A 11 8.48 13.95 2.20
C ALA A 11 9.64 13.04 1.74
N LEU A 12 10.70 12.91 2.55
CA LEU A 12 11.83 12.03 2.26
C LEU A 12 11.41 10.55 2.24
N ILE A 13 10.64 10.13 3.25
CA ILE A 13 10.09 8.76 3.32
C ILE A 13 9.19 8.48 2.12
N PHE A 14 8.31 9.42 1.76
CA PHE A 14 7.40 9.30 0.62
C PHE A 14 8.15 9.23 -0.72
N GLY A 15 9.18 10.07 -0.88
CA GLY A 15 10.01 10.09 -2.08
C GLY A 15 10.78 8.78 -2.29
N VAL A 16 11.37 8.24 -1.22
CA VAL A 16 12.04 6.94 -1.23
C VAL A 16 11.04 5.81 -1.50
N HIS A 17 9.83 5.89 -0.94
CA HIS A 17 8.73 4.95 -1.21
C HIS A 17 8.31 4.95 -2.68
N TYR A 18 8.09 6.13 -3.27
CA TYR A 18 7.70 6.29 -4.66
C TYR A 18 8.77 5.74 -5.62
N PHE A 19 10.04 5.97 -5.29
CA PHE A 19 11.18 5.49 -6.07
C PHE A 19 11.34 3.95 -5.98
N LEU A 20 11.08 3.35 -4.82
CA LEU A 20 11.11 1.89 -4.63
C LEU A 20 9.92 1.18 -5.28
N SER A 21 8.74 1.80 -5.30
CA SER A 21 7.52 1.23 -5.89
C SER A 21 7.62 0.99 -7.40
N ARG A 22 8.45 1.78 -8.08
CA ARG A 22 8.64 1.71 -9.54
C ARG A 22 9.49 0.51 -10.00
N ARG A 23 10.23 -0.15 -9.10
CA ARG A 23 11.10 -1.30 -9.43
C ARG A 23 10.49 -2.62 -8.94
N THR A 24 9.55 -3.17 -9.70
CA THR A 24 9.35 -4.63 -9.92
C THR A 24 9.05 -5.59 -8.74
N SER A 25 9.13 -5.20 -7.46
CA SER A 25 9.08 -6.17 -6.35
C SER A 25 7.79 -6.11 -5.53
N VAL A 26 7.45 -7.24 -4.89
CA VAL A 26 6.32 -7.46 -3.95
C VAL A 26 6.07 -6.29 -2.99
N TYR A 27 7.11 -5.52 -2.67
CA TYR A 27 7.08 -4.33 -1.84
C TYR A 27 6.33 -3.13 -2.43
N SER A 28 6.11 -3.05 -3.76
CA SER A 28 5.30 -1.98 -4.36
C SER A 28 3.81 -2.11 -4.02
N GLY A 29 3.32 -3.33 -3.82
CA GLY A 29 1.96 -3.58 -3.35
C GLY A 29 1.77 -3.33 -1.86
N ALA A 30 2.85 -3.46 -1.07
CA ALA A 30 2.84 -3.14 0.36
C ALA A 30 2.68 -1.63 0.64
N ILE A 31 2.79 -0.79 -0.39
CA ILE A 31 2.59 0.66 -0.28
C ILE A 31 1.17 1.01 0.19
N ILE A 32 0.20 0.22 -0.21
CA ILE A 32 -1.21 0.40 0.10
C ILE A 32 -1.48 0.15 1.60
N PRO A 33 -1.11 -1.00 2.19
CA PRO A 33 -1.27 -1.21 3.63
C PRO A 33 -0.39 -0.27 4.47
N VAL A 34 0.79 0.14 4.00
CA VAL A 34 1.62 1.13 4.70
C VAL A 34 0.97 2.52 4.71
N ALA A 35 0.46 2.99 3.57
CA ALA A 35 -0.27 4.26 3.49
C ALA A 35 -1.52 4.25 4.37
N TYR A 36 -2.21 3.12 4.44
CA TYR A 36 -3.37 2.94 5.30
C TYR A 36 -3.02 2.99 6.80
N LEU A 37 -1.93 2.34 7.22
CA LEU A 37 -1.44 2.38 8.59
C LEU A 37 -1.04 3.80 9.02
N VAL A 38 -0.40 4.56 8.13
CA VAL A 38 -0.06 5.97 8.37
C VAL A 38 -1.32 6.82 8.52
N TYR A 39 -2.32 6.62 7.66
CA TYR A 39 -3.60 7.33 7.75
C TYR A 39 -4.34 7.02 9.06
N CYS A 40 -4.34 5.75 9.49
CA CYS A 40 -4.93 5.36 10.77
C CYS A 40 -4.17 5.96 11.95
N GLY A 41 -2.83 5.93 11.93
CA GLY A 41 -2.01 6.56 12.95
C GLY A 41 -2.26 8.07 13.05
N TRP A 42 -2.47 8.74 11.91
CA TRP A 42 -2.83 10.15 11.87
C TRP A 42 -4.20 10.41 12.52
N ILE A 43 -5.24 9.65 12.15
CA ILE A 43 -6.57 9.78 12.77
C ILE A 43 -6.49 9.57 14.28
N PHE A 44 -5.72 8.58 14.74
CA PHE A 44 -5.60 8.27 16.16
C PHE A 44 -4.92 9.37 16.98
N ILE A 45 -3.98 10.09 16.39
CA ILE A 45 -3.27 11.21 17.05
C ILE A 45 -4.08 12.51 16.97
N THR A 46 -4.77 12.75 15.86
CA THR A 46 -5.44 14.04 15.56
C THR A 46 -6.89 14.07 16.05
N HIS A 47 -7.54 12.93 16.14
CA HIS A 47 -8.89 12.79 16.67
C HIS A 47 -8.84 11.91 17.91
N GLN A 48 -9.00 12.53 19.09
CA GLN A 48 -9.49 11.82 20.26
C GLN A 48 -10.93 11.42 19.95
N THR A 49 -11.10 10.26 19.32
CA THR A 49 -12.42 9.82 18.88
C THR A 49 -13.25 9.41 20.09
N ASP A 50 -14.39 10.09 20.30
CA ASP A 50 -15.32 9.80 21.41
C ASP A 50 -15.87 8.36 21.36
N HIS A 51 -15.80 7.70 20.20
CA HIS A 51 -16.30 6.35 19.97
C HIS A 51 -15.24 5.44 19.35
N LEU A 52 -14.25 5.06 20.18
CA LEU A 52 -13.15 4.13 19.83
C LEU A 52 -13.62 2.86 19.10
N ILE A 53 -14.75 2.28 19.51
CA ILE A 53 -15.27 1.03 18.93
C ILE A 53 -15.64 1.23 17.45
N THR A 54 -16.36 2.30 17.12
CA THR A 54 -16.76 2.61 15.74
C THR A 54 -15.54 2.90 14.87
N THR A 55 -14.54 3.61 15.41
CA THR A 55 -13.28 3.89 14.71
C THR A 55 -12.52 2.60 14.40
N VAL A 56 -12.36 1.70 15.37
CA VAL A 56 -11.67 0.42 15.18
C VAL A 56 -12.42 -0.47 14.18
N LEU A 57 -13.76 -0.48 14.22
CA LEU A 57 -14.56 -1.26 13.29
C LEU A 57 -14.39 -0.79 11.84
N LEU A 58 -14.45 0.52 11.59
CA LEU A 58 -14.17 1.12 10.28
C LEU A 58 -12.73 0.88 9.83
N MET A 59 -11.78 0.90 10.76
CA MET A 59 -10.37 0.61 10.49
C MET A 59 -10.17 -0.85 10.05
N LEU A 60 -10.82 -1.80 10.71
CA LEU A 60 -10.76 -3.21 10.30
C LEU A 60 -11.40 -3.43 8.93
N LEU A 61 -12.54 -2.77 8.66
CA LEU A 61 -13.24 -2.84 7.38
C LEU A 61 -12.38 -2.29 6.23
N GLY A 62 -11.75 -1.13 6.42
CA GLY A 62 -10.87 -0.54 5.42
C GLY A 62 -9.65 -1.42 5.16
N LEU A 63 -9.03 -1.97 6.20
CA LEU A 63 -7.89 -2.89 6.07
C LEU A 63 -8.28 -4.15 5.27
N ALA A 64 -9.45 -4.72 5.52
CA ALA A 64 -9.94 -5.91 4.82
C ALA A 64 -10.13 -5.66 3.32
N LEU A 65 -10.72 -4.53 2.95
CA LEU A 65 -10.89 -4.14 1.54
C LEU A 65 -9.53 -3.94 0.85
N PHE A 66 -8.58 -3.31 1.54
CA PHE A 66 -7.25 -3.09 1.00
C PHE A 66 -6.45 -4.37 0.77
N ILE A 67 -6.58 -5.35 1.67
CA ILE A 67 -5.96 -6.67 1.49
C ILE A 67 -6.57 -7.37 0.28
N LEU A 68 -7.90 -7.31 0.13
CA LEU A 68 -8.63 -7.93 -0.99
C LEU A 68 -8.20 -7.35 -2.35
N GLU A 69 -8.11 -6.02 -2.46
CA GLU A 69 -7.63 -5.36 -3.68
C GLU A 69 -6.18 -5.72 -3.99
N TRP A 70 -5.33 -5.80 -2.97
CA TRP A 70 -3.93 -6.16 -3.17
C TRP A 70 -3.79 -7.60 -3.68
N GLU A 71 -4.52 -8.55 -3.10
CA GLU A 71 -4.50 -9.94 -3.54
C GLU A 71 -4.96 -10.08 -5.00
N ASN A 72 -6.08 -9.44 -5.36
CA ASN A 72 -6.58 -9.40 -6.74
C ASN A 72 -5.56 -8.80 -7.71
N GLY A 73 -4.92 -7.68 -7.34
CA GLY A 73 -3.89 -7.04 -8.16
C GLY A 73 -2.68 -7.95 -8.40
N ARG A 74 -2.30 -8.75 -7.38
CA ARG A 74 -1.19 -9.71 -7.48
C ARG A 74 -1.53 -10.91 -8.35
N GLU A 75 -2.75 -11.43 -8.26
CA GLU A 75 -3.21 -12.51 -9.12
C GLU A 75 -3.24 -12.08 -10.59
N ALA A 76 -3.77 -10.88 -10.87
CA ALA A 76 -3.79 -10.32 -12.22
C ALA A 76 -2.38 -10.15 -12.80
N PHE A 77 -1.45 -9.62 -12.01
CA PHE A 77 -0.04 -9.50 -12.42
C PHE A 77 0.59 -10.86 -12.71
N LYS A 78 0.41 -11.85 -11.82
CA LYS A 78 0.92 -13.21 -12.00
C LYS A 78 0.38 -13.87 -13.26
N LYS A 79 -0.90 -13.65 -13.57
CA LYS A 79 -1.56 -14.15 -14.79
C LYS A 79 -0.96 -13.52 -16.06
N ASN A 80 -0.78 -12.21 -16.08
CA ASN A 80 -0.16 -11.52 -17.22
C ASN A 80 1.27 -11.99 -17.47
N ARG A 81 2.06 -12.10 -16.40
CA ARG A 81 3.45 -12.60 -16.43
C ARG A 81 3.54 -14.05 -16.95
N LYS A 82 2.56 -14.89 -16.61
CA LYS A 82 2.46 -16.27 -17.13
C LYS A 82 2.08 -16.30 -18.61
N ASN A 83 1.16 -15.43 -19.03
CA ASN A 83 0.73 -15.32 -20.43
C ASN A 83 1.86 -14.81 -21.33
N GLU A 84 2.65 -13.82 -20.89
CA GLU A 84 3.86 -13.40 -21.63
C GLU A 84 4.87 -14.53 -21.78
N LEU A 85 5.12 -15.29 -20.71
CA LEU A 85 6.05 -16.42 -20.75
C LEU A 85 5.58 -17.52 -21.72
N GLN A 86 4.28 -17.78 -21.78
CA GLN A 86 3.71 -18.73 -22.75
C GLN A 86 3.81 -18.22 -24.19
N ARG A 87 3.61 -16.92 -24.43
CA ARG A 87 3.80 -16.34 -25.77
C ARG A 87 5.24 -16.45 -26.24
N MET A 88 6.22 -16.20 -25.35
CA MET A 88 7.63 -16.40 -25.67
C MET A 88 7.93 -17.87 -26.01
N LYS A 89 7.40 -18.82 -25.23
CA LYS A 89 7.55 -20.26 -25.52
C LYS A 89 6.95 -20.71 -26.85
N ILE A 90 5.83 -20.13 -27.27
CA ILE A 90 5.17 -20.50 -28.54
C ILE A 90 5.94 -19.94 -29.74
N HIS A 91 6.59 -18.78 -29.58
CA HIS A 91 7.34 -18.13 -30.65
C HIS A 91 8.76 -18.71 -30.86
N ASP A 92 9.22 -19.51 -29.90
CA ASP A 92 10.54 -20.17 -29.91
C ASP A 92 10.49 -21.59 -30.51
N ILE A 93 9.29 -22.08 -30.89
CA ILE A 93 9.04 -23.39 -31.56
C ILE A 93 8.77 -23.13 -33.04
#